data_AF-A0A969D3S2-F1
#
_entry.id   AF-A0A969D3S2-F1
#
_cell.length_a   1.000
_cell.length_b   1.000
_cell.length_c   1.000
_cell.angle_alpha   90.00
_cell.angle_beta   90.00
_cell.angle_gamma   90.00
#
_symmetry.space_group_name_H-M   'P 1'
#
loop_
_entity.id
_entity.type
_entity.pdbx_description
1 polymer ?
#
loop_
_entity_poly.entity_id
_entity_poly.type
_entity_poly.pdbx_seq_one_letter_code
_entity_poly.pdbx_strand_id
1 'polypeptide(L)'
;MRTLGKAYKHWFRAKPANRHWLFFRYDRKSGVIVYVWINGPEQLRSSGSKRDSYAVFAKLLEKGEISNSWPALMKSCDSIDNDGINWKQA
;
A
#
# COMPACT_ATOMS: atom_id res chain seq x y z
N MET A 1 8.64 -9.17 12.57
CA MET A 1 9.80 -8.69 11.78
C MET A 1 9.37 -7.49 10.93
N ARG A 2 9.91 -6.29 11.22
CA ARG A 2 9.58 -5.02 10.53
C ARG A 2 10.15 -5.05 9.11
N THR A 3 9.30 -5.38 8.15
CA THR A 3 9.72 -5.86 6.82
C THR A 3 9.98 -4.74 5.79
N LEU A 4 9.85 -3.47 6.18
CA LEU A 4 10.16 -2.30 5.33
C LEU A 4 11.27 -1.40 5.92
N GLY A 5 11.95 -1.83 6.99
CA GLY A 5 12.99 -1.02 7.63
C GLY A 5 12.46 0.21 8.41
N LYS A 6 13.38 0.99 9.01
CA LYS A 6 13.03 2.11 9.90
C LYS A 6 12.41 3.31 9.15
N ALA A 7 12.80 3.52 7.89
CA ALA A 7 12.34 4.63 7.05
C ALA A 7 10.83 4.55 6.72
N TYR A 8 10.27 3.35 6.73
CA TYR A 8 8.90 3.07 6.31
C TYR A 8 8.01 2.57 7.47
N LYS A 9 8.35 2.93 8.71
CA LYS A 9 7.64 2.50 9.93
C LYS A 9 6.16 2.90 10.02
N HIS A 10 5.74 3.87 9.20
CA HIS A 10 4.38 4.41 9.18
C HIS A 10 3.44 3.66 8.23
N TRP A 11 3.97 2.70 7.47
CA TRP A 11 3.19 1.84 6.60
C TRP A 11 2.63 0.66 7.37
N PHE A 12 1.34 0.43 7.20
CA PHE A 12 0.61 -0.68 7.77
C PHE A 12 0.21 -1.67 6.67
N ARG A 13 -0.17 -2.87 7.11
CA ARG A 13 -0.62 -3.93 6.22
C ARG A 13 -1.88 -4.59 6.76
N ALA A 14 -2.76 -4.97 5.85
CA ALA A 14 -3.88 -5.85 6.13
C ALA A 14 -3.88 -7.01 5.12
N LYS A 15 -4.53 -8.11 5.48
CA LYS A 15 -4.71 -9.26 4.61
C LYS A 15 -6.23 -9.44 4.37
N PRO A 16 -6.83 -8.67 3.45
CA PRO A 16 -8.28 -8.68 3.26
C PRO A 16 -8.79 -9.98 2.63
N ALA A 17 -7.95 -10.68 1.86
CA ALA A 17 -8.30 -11.93 1.21
C ALA A 17 -7.12 -12.91 1.21
N ASN A 18 -7.39 -14.17 0.90
CA ASN A 18 -6.31 -15.12 0.69
C ASN A 18 -5.46 -14.65 -0.50
N ARG A 19 -4.13 -14.66 -0.33
CA ARG A 19 -3.13 -14.21 -1.33
C ARG A 19 -3.02 -12.70 -1.59
N HIS A 20 -3.81 -11.85 -0.91
CA HIS A 20 -3.73 -10.39 -1.08
C HIS A 20 -3.20 -9.70 0.19
N TRP A 21 -2.25 -8.78 0.01
CA TRP A 21 -1.71 -7.84 0.98
C TRP A 21 -2.10 -6.44 0.56
N LEU A 22 -2.82 -5.76 1.44
CA LEU A 22 -3.15 -4.35 1.32
C LEU A 22 -2.14 -3.55 2.14
N PHE A 23 -1.50 -2.57 1.51
CA PHE A 23 -0.65 -1.59 2.18
C PHE A 23 -1.38 -0.25 2.26
N PHE A 24 -1.33 0.34 3.45
CA PHE A 24 -2.04 1.57 3.74
C PHE A 24 -1.28 2.40 4.76
N ARG A 25 -1.65 3.68 4.84
CA ARG A 25 -1.19 4.60 5.87
C ARG A 25 -2.37 5.17 6.63
N TYR A 26 -2.18 5.44 7.91
CA TYR A 26 -3.17 6.05 8.77
C TYR A 26 -2.55 7.25 9.48
N ASP A 27 -3.29 8.35 9.53
CA ASP A 27 -2.97 9.49 10.38
C ASP A 27 -4.02 9.63 11.48
N ARG A 28 -3.56 9.50 12.73
CA ARG A 28 -4.44 9.56 13.89
C ARG A 28 -5.04 10.94 14.10
N LYS A 29 -4.32 12.00 13.72
CA LYS A 29 -4.77 13.38 13.96
C LYS A 29 -5.95 13.75 13.08
N SER A 30 -5.91 13.37 11.81
CA SER A 30 -7.00 13.58 10.85
C SER A 30 -8.04 12.46 10.85
N GLY A 31 -7.74 11.29 11.41
CA GLY A 31 -8.64 10.14 11.38
C GLY A 31 -8.74 9.47 10.00
N VAL A 32 -7.83 9.79 9.07
CA VAL A 32 -7.88 9.34 7.68
C VAL A 32 -7.02 8.08 7.48
N ILE A 33 -7.56 7.13 6.73
CA ILE A 33 -6.84 5.97 6.20
C ILE A 33 -6.68 6.15 4.70
N VAL A 34 -5.45 6.04 4.21
CA VAL A 34 -5.13 6.08 2.79
C VAL A 34 -4.73 4.69 2.34
N TYR A 35 -5.52 4.09 1.44
CA TYR A 35 -5.19 2.84 0.75
C TYR A 35 -4.29 3.15 -0.45
N VAL A 36 -3.21 2.40 -0.60
CA VAL A 36 -2.15 2.77 -1.55
C VAL A 36 -1.80 1.65 -2.50
N TRP A 37 -1.80 0.40 -2.03
CA TRP A 37 -1.43 -0.70 -2.91
C TRP A 37 -2.00 -2.03 -2.43
N ILE A 38 -2.52 -2.81 -3.38
CA ILE A 38 -2.88 -4.22 -3.21
C ILE A 38 -2.12 -5.01 -4.29
N ASN A 39 -1.54 -6.15 -3.91
CA ASN A 39 -0.91 -7.02 -4.91
C ASN A 39 -1.99 -7.67 -5.80
N GLY A 40 -1.77 -7.70 -7.11
CA GLY A 40 -2.64 -8.43 -8.04
C GLY A 40 -2.50 -9.96 -7.93
N PRO A 41 -3.45 -10.73 -8.48
CA PRO A 41 -3.50 -12.19 -8.38
C PRO A 41 -2.25 -12.91 -8.94
N GLU A 42 -1.53 -12.29 -9.89
CA GLU A 42 -0.31 -12.84 -10.50
C GLU A 42 0.97 -12.61 -9.68
N GLN A 43 0.95 -11.71 -8.70
CA GLN A 43 2.11 -11.44 -7.84
C GLN A 43 2.19 -12.50 -6.73
N LEU A 44 2.46 -13.74 -7.17
CA LEU A 44 2.49 -14.94 -6.37
C LEU A 44 3.78 -15.08 -5.55
N ARG A 45 3.55 -15.69 -4.39
CA ARG A 45 4.44 -15.84 -3.24
C ARG A 45 5.75 -16.52 -3.62
N SER A 46 6.83 -15.84 -3.31
CA SER A 46 8.00 -16.47 -2.69
C SER A 46 8.61 -15.44 -1.76
N SER A 47 8.54 -15.71 -0.45
CA SER A 47 9.18 -14.87 0.57
C SER A 47 10.66 -14.80 0.24
N GLY A 48 11.21 -13.60 0.05
CA GLY A 48 12.60 -13.41 -0.39
C GLY A 48 12.84 -13.49 -1.90
N SER A 49 11.79 -13.65 -2.72
CA SER A 49 11.91 -13.51 -4.17
C SER A 49 11.80 -12.04 -4.60
N LYS A 50 12.29 -11.73 -5.81
CA LYS A 50 12.13 -10.41 -6.44
C LYS A 50 10.65 -9.99 -6.62
N ARG A 51 9.70 -10.93 -6.48
CA ARG A 51 8.24 -10.73 -6.59
C ARG A 51 7.52 -10.78 -5.24
N ASP A 52 8.26 -10.77 -4.13
CA ASP A 52 7.67 -10.63 -2.79
C ASP A 52 6.95 -9.27 -2.69
N SER A 53 5.70 -9.27 -2.23
CA SER A 53 4.90 -8.07 -1.95
C SER A 53 5.65 -7.00 -1.14
N TYR A 54 6.53 -7.39 -0.22
CA TYR A 54 7.40 -6.46 0.51
C TYR A 54 8.45 -5.81 -0.37
N ALA A 55 9.14 -6.63 -1.16
CA ALA A 55 10.19 -6.15 -2.04
C ALA A 55 9.62 -5.26 -3.15
N VAL A 56 8.43 -5.59 -3.65
CA VAL A 56 7.72 -4.75 -4.64
C VAL A 56 7.30 -3.44 -3.99
N PHE A 57 6.60 -3.47 -2.86
CA PHE A 57 6.16 -2.24 -2.20
C PHE A 57 7.32 -1.33 -1.78
N ALA A 58 8.40 -1.91 -1.24
CA ALA A 58 9.62 -1.16 -0.91
C ALA A 58 10.22 -0.48 -2.15
N LYS A 59 10.29 -1.19 -3.29
CA LYS A 59 10.76 -0.60 -4.56
C LYS A 59 9.86 0.50 -5.08
N LEU A 60 8.54 0.36 -4.95
CA LEU A 60 7.59 1.42 -5.34
C LEU A 60 7.79 2.68 -4.50
N LEU A 61 8.10 2.53 -3.20
CA LEU A 61 8.48 3.64 -2.32
C LEU A 61 9.83 4.26 -2.70
N GLU A 62 10.84 3.43 -2.96
CA GLU A 62 12.19 3.88 -3.34
C GLU A 62 12.19 4.65 -4.66
N LYS A 63 11.38 4.21 -5.62
CA LYS A 63 11.19 4.90 -6.91
C LYS A 63 10.35 6.16 -6.81
N GLY A 64 9.64 6.37 -5.71
CA GLY A 64 8.70 7.49 -5.55
C GLY A 64 7.40 7.35 -6.34
N GLU A 65 7.13 6.18 -6.93
CA GLU A 65 5.82 5.86 -7.52
C GLU A 65 4.73 5.90 -6.45
N ILE A 66 5.08 5.50 -5.22
CA ILE A 66 4.28 5.69 -4.02
C ILE A 66 4.97 6.72 -3.13
N SER A 67 4.29 7.82 -2.83
CA SER A 67 4.86 8.84 -1.95
C SER A 67 4.90 8.40 -0.49
N ASN A 68 6.05 8.57 0.16
CA ASN A 68 6.19 8.35 1.62
C ASN A 68 5.77 9.59 2.44
N SER A 69 5.46 10.72 1.80
CA SER A 69 5.06 11.97 2.45
C SER A 69 3.53 12.03 2.63
N TRP A 70 3.05 12.33 3.84
CA TRP A 70 1.61 12.36 4.12
C TRP A 70 0.88 13.44 3.31
N PRO A 71 1.37 14.70 3.24
CA PRO A 71 0.76 15.71 2.38
C PRO A 71 0.69 15.31 0.90
N ALA A 72 1.72 14.64 0.40
CA ALA A 72 1.74 14.20 -1.00
C ALA A 72 0.75 13.06 -1.25
N LEU A 73 0.62 12.11 -0.31
CA LEU A 73 -0.42 11.08 -0.37
C LEU A 73 -1.81 11.72 -0.39
N MET A 74 -2.12 12.60 0.56
CA MET A 74 -3.43 13.26 0.61
C MET A 74 -3.76 14.05 -0.66
N LYS A 75 -2.75 14.59 -1.37
CA LYS A 75 -2.95 15.30 -2.63
C LYS A 75 -3.21 14.36 -3.82
N SER A 76 -2.64 13.16 -3.78
CA SER A 76 -2.74 12.17 -4.86
C SER A 76 -3.90 11.19 -4.69
N CYS A 77 -4.53 11.17 -3.53
CA CYS A 77 -5.60 10.24 -3.22
C CYS A 77 -6.97 10.87 -3.42
N ASP A 78 -7.86 10.13 -4.06
CA ASP A 78 -9.26 10.49 -4.18
C ASP A 78 -10.05 10.03 -2.95
N SER A 79 -11.12 10.75 -2.61
CA SER A 79 -12.05 10.28 -1.60
C SER A 79 -12.81 9.07 -2.14
N ILE A 80 -12.93 8.05 -1.31
CA ILE A 80 -13.87 6.98 -1.56
C ILE A 80 -15.25 7.51 -1.19
N ASP A 81 -15.93 8.14 -2.14
CA ASP A 81 -17.35 8.47 -1.98
C ASP A 81 -18.16 7.16 -2.06
N ASN A 82 -19.21 7.03 -1.24
CA ASN A 82 -19.99 5.78 -1.08
C ASN A 82 -20.77 5.33 -2.35
N ASP A 83 -20.68 6.07 -3.47
CA ASP A 83 -21.62 5.94 -4.59
C ASP A 83 -21.06 5.31 -5.88
N GLY A 84 -19.92 4.62 -5.85
CA GLY A 84 -19.56 3.83 -7.04
C GLY A 84 -18.11 3.44 -7.19
N ILE A 85 -17.58 2.63 -6.26
CA ILE A 85 -16.24 2.09 -6.44
C ILE A 85 -16.25 0.97 -7.47
N ASN A 86 -16.14 1.32 -8.75
CA ASN A 86 -15.71 0.41 -9.80
C ASN A 86 -14.18 0.35 -9.78
N TRP A 87 -13.63 -0.47 -8.89
CA TRP A 87 -12.21 -0.83 -8.93
C TRP A 87 -11.97 -1.56 -10.25
N LYS A 88 -11.53 -0.84 -11.30
CA LYS A 88 -11.02 -1.50 -12.49
C LYS A 88 -9.75 -2.26 -12.08
N GLN A 89 -9.90 -3.57 -11.95
CA GLN A 89 -8.79 -4.50 -12.00
C GLN A 89 -8.13 -4.33 -13.37
N ALA A 90 -6.90 -3.81 -13.36
CA ALA A 90 -5.99 -3.92 -14.48
C ALA A 90 -5.32 -5.31 -14.46
#